data_AF-A0A7C0XHP2-F1
#
_entry.id   AF-A0A7C0XHP2-F1
#
_cell.length_a   1.000
_cell.length_b   1.000
_cell.length_c   1.000
_cell.angle_alpha   90.00
_cell.angle_beta   90.00
_cell.angle_gamma   90.00
#
_symmetry.space_group_name_H-M   'P 1'
#
loop_
_entity.id
_entity.type
_entity.pdbx_description
1 polymer ?
#
loop_
_entity_poly.entity_id
_entity_poly.type
_entity_poly.pdbx_seq_one_letter_code
_entity_poly.pdbx_strand_id
1 'polypeptide(L)' 'MSRILIIDLTRKAYHIEEYEIIFQKRLGGTGVGIKLLAEYLKPNTPPLSPGNPVIFTIGLLTGVYPAVGIPSHQKN' A
#
# COMPACT_ATOMS: atom_id res chain seq x y z
N MET A 1 2.69 -3.84 -13.21
CA MET A 1 1.81 -4.54 -12.25
C MET A 1 0.75 -3.54 -11.81
N SER A 2 -0.53 -3.89 -11.98
CA SER A 2 -1.65 -2.95 -11.81
C SER A 2 -2.68 -3.42 -10.79
N ARG A 3 -2.40 -4.47 -10.01
CA ARG A 3 -3.41 -5.12 -9.16
C ARG A 3 -3.26 -4.72 -7.71
N ILE A 4 -4.39 -4.46 -7.06
CA ILE A 4 -4.47 -4.17 -5.63
C ILE A 4 -5.28 -5.28 -4.96
N LEU A 5 -4.77 -5.82 -3.85
CA LEU A 5 -5.51 -6.72 -2.98
C LEU A 5 -6.21 -5.91 -1.91
N ILE A 6 -7.53 -5.96 -1.89
CA ILE A 6 -8.36 -5.32 -0.86
C ILE A 6 -8.83 -6.40 0.10
N ILE A 7 -8.63 -6.16 1.40
CA ILE A 7 -8.99 -7.09 2.48
C ILE A 7 -9.90 -6.36 3.47
N ASP A 8 -11.08 -6.92 3.69
CA ASP A 8 -11.98 -6.51 4.76
C ASP A 8 -11.81 -7.49 5.94
N LEU A 9 -11.14 -7.04 6.99
CA LEU A 9 -10.90 -7.82 8.21
C LEU A 9 -12.17 -8.04 9.05
N THR A 10 -13.17 -7.16 8.93
CA THR A 10 -14.45 -7.28 9.65
C THR A 10 -15.29 -8.39 9.03
N ARG A 11 -15.37 -8.41 7.70
CA ARG A 11 -16.13 -9.40 6.93
C ARG A 11 -15.38 -10.68 6.61
N LYS A 12 -14.07 -10.72 6.87
CA LYS A 12 -13.18 -11.82 6.47
C LYS A 12 -13.25 -12.11 4.97
N ALA A 13 -13.29 -11.05 4.16
CA ALA A 13 -13.42 -11.13 2.71
C ALA A 13 -12.25 -10.41 2.02
N TYR A 14 -11.96 -10.80 0.78
CA TYR A 14 -10.99 -10.12 -0.06
C TYR A 14 -11.42 -10.12 -1.51
N HIS A 15 -10.92 -9.16 -2.26
CA HIS A 15 -11.01 -9.14 -3.72
C HIS A 15 -9.80 -8.42 -4.33
N ILE A 16 -9.60 -8.61 -5.63
CA ILE A 16 -8.52 -7.99 -6.38
C ILE A 16 -9.11 -6.99 -7.35
N GLU A 17 -8.58 -5.77 -7.35
CA GLU A 17 -8.96 -4.73 -8.31
C GLU A 17 -7.81 -4.43 -9.28
N GLU A 18 -8.16 -4.20 -10.55
CA GLU A 18 -7.22 -3.70 -11.55
C GLU A 18 -7.23 -2.17 -11.55
N TYR A 19 -6.03 -1.59 -11.49
CA TYR A 19 -5.79 -0.19 -11.22
C TYR A 19 -4.74 0.36 -12.19
N GLU A 20 -5.04 0.31 -13.49
CA GLU A 20 -4.09 0.56 -14.58
C GLU A 20 -3.51 1.99 -14.61
N ILE A 21 -4.27 3.00 -14.19
CA ILE A 21 -3.91 4.42 -14.40
C ILE A 21 -3.04 4.99 -13.28
N ILE A 22 -3.10 4.48 -12.04
CA ILE A 22 -2.37 5.08 -10.91
C ILE A 22 -0.87 4.83 -11.01
N PHE A 23 -0.46 3.64 -11.44
CA PHE A 23 0.97 3.28 -11.53
C PHE A 23 1.71 4.03 -12.65
N GLN A 24 0.99 4.60 -13.63
CA GLN A 24 1.62 5.42 -14.67
C GLN A 24 2.00 6.83 -14.16
N LYS A 25 1.28 7.34 -13.16
CA LYS A 25 1.51 8.68 -12.60
C LYS A 25 2.43 8.69 -11.38
N ARG A 26 2.76 7.53 -10.80
CA ARG A 26 3.53 7.42 -9.54
C ARG A 26 4.43 6.18 -9.52
N LEU A 27 5.66 6.34 -9.02
CA LEU A 27 6.73 5.31 -8.98
C LEU A 27 6.51 4.16 -7.96
N GLY A 28 5.29 3.93 -7.46
CA GLY A 28 5.04 2.95 -6.39
C GLY A 28 5.33 3.50 -4.98
N GLY A 29 5.43 2.58 -4.01
CA GLY A 29 5.74 2.84 -2.60
C GLY A 29 4.84 3.91 -1.99
N THR A 30 5.44 4.82 -1.23
CA THR A 30 4.75 5.95 -0.58
C THR A 30 3.94 6.80 -1.56
N GLY A 31 4.40 6.94 -2.82
CA GLY A 31 3.66 7.68 -3.84
C GLY A 31 2.28 7.06 -4.11
N VAL A 32 2.21 5.74 -4.28
CA VAL A 32 0.93 5.04 -4.41
C VAL A 32 0.18 5.03 -3.07
N GLY A 33 0.89 4.83 -1.96
CA GLY A 33 0.31 4.78 -0.62
C GLY A 33 -0.50 6.03 -0.25
N ILE A 34 0.02 7.23 -0.51
CA ILE A 34 -0.69 8.47 -0.18
C ILE A 34 -1.95 8.67 -1.03
N LYS A 35 -1.94 8.21 -2.29
CA LYS A 35 -3.12 8.30 -3.16
C LYS A 35 -4.23 7.36 -2.71
N LEU A 36 -3.87 6.14 -2.30
CA LEU A 36 -4.81 5.17 -1.74
C LEU A 36 -5.35 5.67 -0.40
N LEU A 37 -4.50 6.24 0.46
CA LEU A 37 -4.94 6.80 1.72
C LEU A 37 -5.98 7.90 1.51
N ALA A 38 -5.71 8.84 0.59
CA ALA A 38 -6.65 9.91 0.25
C ALA A 38 -7.99 9.42 -0.32
N GLU A 39 -8.05 8.20 -0.87
CA GLU A 39 -9.25 7.63 -1.47
C GLU A 39 -10.08 6.83 -0.46
N TYR A 40 -9.41 6.06 0.41
CA TYR A 40 -10.07 5.14 1.33
C TYR A 40 -10.27 5.72 2.74
N LEU A 41 -9.48 6.71 3.16
CA LEU A 41 -9.63 7.35 4.46
C LEU A 41 -10.72 8.43 4.40
N LYS A 42 -11.79 8.24 5.16
CA LYS A 42 -12.81 9.27 5.34
C LYS A 42 -12.31 10.38 6.26
N PRO A 43 -12.68 11.65 6.03
CA PRO A 43 -12.36 12.74 6.94
C PRO A 43 -12.80 12.43 8.37
N ASN A 44 -11.98 12.84 9.35
CA ASN A 44 -12.24 12.67 10.79
C ASN A 44 -12.38 11.21 11.27
N THR A 45 -11.92 10.23 10.50
CA THR A 45 -11.87 8.83 10.95
C THR A 45 -10.90 8.69 12.13
N PRO A 46 -11.33 8.14 13.29
CA PRO A 46 -10.45 7.93 14.42
C PRO A 46 -9.31 6.96 14.06
N PRO A 47 -8.06 7.22 14.48
CA PRO A 47 -6.89 6.43 14.06
C PRO A 47 -6.97 4.93 14.38
N LEU A 48 -7.69 4.55 15.43
CA LEU A 48 -7.83 3.15 15.85
C LEU A 48 -9.21 2.55 15.50
N SER A 49 -10.01 3.26 14.70
CA SER A 49 -11.30 2.74 14.26
C SER A 49 -11.16 1.74 13.11
N PRO A 50 -12.10 0.79 12.96
CA PRO A 50 -12.11 -0.14 11.82
C PRO A 50 -12.18 0.54 10.44
N GLY A 51 -12.57 1.82 10.38
CA GLY A 51 -12.62 2.59 9.14
C GLY A 51 -11.27 3.17 8.72
N ASN A 52 -10.22 3.06 9.54
CA ASN A 52 -8.89 3.55 9.19
C ASN A 52 -8.15 2.49 8.35
N PRO A 53 -7.88 2.73 7.05
CA PRO A 53 -7.23 1.74 6.21
C PRO A 53 -5.75 1.57 6.57
N VAL A 54 -5.28 0.32 6.57
CA VAL A 54 -3.85 -0.01 6.61
C VAL A 54 -3.39 -0.31 5.19
N ILE A 55 -2.43 0.47 4.70
CA ILE A 55 -2.00 0.40 3.30
C ILE A 55 -0.56 -0.10 3.22
N PHE A 56 -0.38 -1.26 2.59
CA PHE A 56 0.92 -1.80 2.23
C PHE A 56 1.19 -1.53 0.76
N THR A 57 2.35 -0.95 0.46
CA THR A 57 2.77 -0.68 -0.92
C THR A 57 4.22 -1.09 -1.11
N ILE A 58 4.54 -1.50 -2.33
CA ILE A 58 5.91 -1.81 -2.76
C ILE A 58 6.41 -0.71 -3.69
N GLY A 59 7.70 -0.41 -3.62
CA GLY A 59 8.35 0.51 -4.55
C GLY A 59 8.56 -0.15 -5.91
N LEU A 60 8.72 0.66 -6.96
CA LEU A 60 8.99 0.18 -8.33
C LEU A 60 10.17 -0.80 -8.43
N LEU A 61 11.18 -0.66 -7.56
CA LEU A 61 12.40 -1.48 -7.58
C LEU A 61 12.38 -2.62 -6.56
N THR A 62 11.31 -2.77 -5.79
CA THR A 62 11.18 -3.84 -4.80
C THR A 62 11.22 -5.20 -5.50
N GLY A 63 12.16 -6.07 -5.10
CA GLY A 63 12.32 -7.43 -5.65
C GLY A 63 13.20 -7.54 -6.90
N VAL A 64 13.61 -6.41 -7.51
CA VAL A 64 14.53 -6.40 -8.67
C VAL A 64 15.97 -6.08 -8.25
N TYR A 65 16.16 -5.45 -7.08
CA TYR A 65 17.46 -5.21 -6.46
C TYR A 65 17.50 -5.87 -5.07
N PRO A 66 18.55 -6.63 -4.71
CA PRO A 66 18.71 -7.11 -3.35
C PRO A 66 18.95 -5.90 -2.46
N ALA A 67 18.03 -5.65 -1.52
CA ALA A 67 18.14 -4.64 -0.46
C ALA A 67 17.93 -3.14 -0.82
N VAL A 68 16.74 -2.78 -1.29
CA VAL A 68 16.14 -1.47 -0.93
C VAL A 68 14.93 -1.73 -0.02
N GLY A 69 15.19 -2.25 1.17
CA GLY A 69 14.18 -2.54 2.17
C GLY A 69 14.83 -2.84 3.52
N ILE A 70 14.76 -1.85 4.41
CA ILE A 70 15.25 -1.83 5.81
C ILE A 70 16.77 -2.05 5.93
N PRO A 71 17.56 -1.09 6.46
CA PRO A 71 18.95 -1.36 6.77
C PRO A 71 19.00 -2.46 7.82
N SER A 72 19.40 -3.67 7.42
CA SER A 72 19.84 -4.67 8.38
C SER A 72 21.04 -4.08 9.10
N HIS A 73 20.92 -3.88 10.42
CA HIS A 73 22.07 -3.69 11.29
C HIS A 73 23.06 -4.82 11.03
N GLN A 74 24.07 -4.56 10.22
CA GLN A 74 25.19 -5.46 10.02
C GLN A 74 26.16 -5.17 11.15
N LYS A 75 25.90 -5.78 12.32
CA LYS A 75 26.92 -5.94 13.37
C LYS A 75 27.76 -7.15 12.98
N ASN A 76 28.93 -6.88 12.43
CA ASN A 76 30.12 -7.68 12.70
C ASN A 76 31.01 -6.86 13.63
#